data_AF-A0A1V5NCN7-F1
#
_entry.id   AF-A0A1V5NCN7-F1
#
_cell.length_a   1.000
_cell.length_b   1.000
_cell.length_c   1.000
_cell.angle_alpha   90.00
_cell.angle_beta   90.00
_cell.angle_gamma   90.00
#
_symmetry.space_group_name_H-M   'P 1'
#
loop_
_entity.id
_entity.type
_entity.pdbx_description
1 polymer ?
#
loop_
_entity_poly.entity_id
_entity_poly.type
_entity_poly.pdbx_seq_one_letter_code
_entity_poly.pdbx_strand_id
1 'polypeptide(L)'
;MTLRAVVVLLCAGLCCSLHAGSLPTNRIPKLGSAAVLVKDMRSGELLMTKQAEAPMPIASITKLMTAMVVLDARLDMDERITIQEADKDTLRHSQSRLPIGTRLTRGEALLVALMASENRAAKIEQQVTHIAEPVVYISAKNIEEVQITENVPDASVQKRVC
;
A
#
# COMPACT_ATOMS: atom_id res chain seq x y z
N MET A 1 -66.85 50.75 18.74
CA MET A 1 -67.73 49.60 19.06
C MET A 1 -67.99 48.84 17.76
N THR A 2 -67.61 47.60 17.51
CA THR A 2 -66.95 46.54 18.30
C THR A 2 -66.29 45.58 17.31
N LEU A 3 -65.03 45.31 17.59
CA LEU A 3 -64.14 44.27 17.08
C LEU A 3 -64.74 42.88 17.33
N ARG A 4 -64.85 42.00 16.31
CA ARG A 4 -64.79 40.51 16.44
C ARG A 4 -65.17 39.79 15.15
N ALA A 5 -64.17 39.22 14.47
CA ALA A 5 -64.18 38.02 13.60
C ALA A 5 -62.96 38.14 12.67
N VAL A 6 -61.75 38.24 13.24
CA VAL A 6 -60.83 37.09 13.33
C VAL A 6 -60.96 36.18 12.10
N VAL A 7 -60.26 36.62 11.05
CA VAL A 7 -59.83 35.82 9.91
C VAL A 7 -59.08 34.62 10.44
N VAL A 8 -59.74 33.46 10.50
CA VAL A 8 -59.09 32.14 10.59
C VAL A 8 -59.38 31.44 9.28
N LEU A 9 -58.62 31.80 8.25
CA LEU A 9 -58.42 30.96 7.08
C LEU A 9 -56.95 31.02 6.68
N LEU A 10 -56.09 30.69 7.64
CA LEU A 10 -54.69 30.33 7.42
C LEU A 10 -54.59 28.81 7.50
N CYS A 11 -53.70 28.23 6.71
CA CYS A 11 -53.44 26.78 6.54
C CYS A 11 -54.24 26.07 5.43
N ALA A 12 -54.29 26.66 4.24
CA ALA A 12 -54.26 25.90 2.99
C ALA A 12 -53.05 26.36 2.18
N GLY A 13 -51.86 26.12 2.73
CA GLY A 13 -50.61 26.56 2.14
C GLY A 13 -49.44 25.83 2.75
N LEU A 14 -48.93 24.85 2.01
CA LEU A 14 -47.52 24.53 1.97
C LEU A 14 -46.89 24.05 3.29
N CYS A 15 -47.14 22.80 3.65
CA CYS A 15 -46.11 22.00 4.29
C CYS A 15 -46.30 20.53 3.88
N CYS A 16 -45.98 20.25 2.61
CA CYS A 16 -45.52 18.92 2.26
C CYS A 16 -44.23 18.75 3.07
N SER A 17 -44.33 18.12 4.24
CA SER A 17 -43.18 17.73 5.03
C SER A 17 -42.45 16.65 4.26
N LEU A 18 -41.72 17.05 3.21
CA LEU A 18 -40.51 16.39 2.78
C LEU A 18 -39.61 16.37 4.03
N HIS A 19 -39.70 15.30 4.81
CA HIS A 19 -38.51 14.81 5.45
C HIS A 19 -37.59 14.42 4.30
N ALA A 20 -36.74 15.37 3.92
CA ALA A 20 -35.52 15.09 3.21
C ALA A 20 -34.81 14.02 4.04
N GLY A 21 -34.98 12.76 3.65
CA GLY A 21 -34.07 11.72 4.07
C GLY A 21 -32.70 12.24 3.74
N SER A 22 -31.91 12.53 4.77
CA SER A 22 -30.51 12.87 4.58
C SER A 22 -29.92 11.69 3.81
N LEU A 23 -29.63 11.93 2.53
CA LEU A 23 -28.80 11.02 1.75
C LEU A 23 -27.58 10.73 2.64
N PRO A 24 -27.17 9.46 2.78
CA PRO A 24 -26.01 9.14 3.58
C PRO A 24 -24.89 10.05 3.08
N THR A 25 -24.48 11.01 3.92
CA THR A 25 -23.27 11.77 3.66
C THR A 25 -22.22 10.71 3.43
N ASN A 26 -21.53 10.77 2.29
CA ASN A 26 -20.47 9.84 1.96
C ASN A 26 -19.45 9.87 3.11
N ARG A 27 -19.63 9.00 4.10
CA ARG A 27 -18.86 9.01 5.34
C ARG A 27 -17.56 8.34 4.98
N ILE A 28 -16.62 9.16 4.53
CA ILE A 28 -15.24 8.75 4.39
C ILE A 28 -14.84 8.12 5.75
N PRO A 29 -14.45 6.84 5.79
CA PRO A 29 -14.13 6.17 7.04
C PRO A 29 -12.98 6.92 7.73
N LYS A 30 -13.02 7.00 9.07
CA LYS A 30 -11.89 7.53 9.83
C LYS A 30 -10.76 6.49 9.76
N LEU A 31 -9.69 6.81 9.03
CA LEU A 31 -8.56 5.92 8.82
C LEU A 31 -7.41 6.29 9.77
N GLY A 32 -6.93 5.29 10.53
CA GLY A 32 -5.72 5.40 11.37
C GLY A 32 -4.41 5.32 10.58
N SER A 33 -4.46 4.97 9.29
CA SER A 33 -3.31 4.89 8.40
C SER A 33 -2.67 6.26 8.19
N ALA A 34 -1.33 6.32 8.09
CA ALA A 34 -0.61 7.54 7.75
C ALA A 34 -1.00 8.03 6.35
N ALA A 35 -0.87 7.18 5.33
CA ALA A 35 -1.30 7.46 3.96
C ALA A 35 -2.27 6.41 3.40
N VAL A 36 -3.04 6.82 2.39
CA VAL A 36 -4.09 6.03 1.74
C VAL A 36 -4.19 6.42 0.27
N LEU A 37 -4.32 5.43 -0.61
CA LEU A 37 -4.64 5.59 -2.03
C LEU A 37 -5.66 4.51 -2.42
N VAL A 38 -6.83 4.91 -2.88
CA VAL A 38 -7.87 4.01 -3.40
C VAL A 38 -8.21 4.43 -4.81
N LYS A 39 -8.01 3.52 -5.76
CA LYS A 39 -8.27 3.72 -7.18
C LYS A 39 -9.16 2.60 -7.70
N ASP A 40 -10.16 2.94 -8.50
CA ASP A 40 -10.92 1.95 -9.24
C ASP A 40 -10.05 1.39 -10.37
N MET A 41 -9.85 0.07 -10.40
CA MET A 41 -8.93 -0.55 -11.37
C MET A 41 -9.48 -0.56 -12.81
N ARG A 42 -10.80 -0.43 -13.01
CA ARG A 42 -11.42 -0.52 -14.34
C ARG A 42 -11.47 0.85 -15.03
N SER A 43 -11.89 1.86 -14.30
CA SER A 43 -12.04 3.25 -14.76
C SER A 43 -10.79 4.08 -14.55
N GLY A 44 -9.92 3.66 -13.63
CA GLY A 44 -8.80 4.46 -13.17
C GLY A 44 -9.19 5.62 -12.25
N GLU A 45 -10.47 5.73 -11.89
CA GLU A 45 -10.97 6.83 -11.05
C GLU A 45 -10.35 6.77 -9.64
N LEU A 46 -9.91 7.92 -9.16
CA LEU A 46 -9.40 8.07 -7.81
C LEU A 46 -10.56 8.23 -6.82
N LEU A 47 -10.78 7.21 -6.00
CA LEU A 47 -11.90 7.18 -5.05
C LEU A 47 -11.54 7.87 -3.73
N MET A 48 -10.28 7.77 -3.29
CA MET A 48 -9.82 8.36 -2.02
C MET A 48 -8.30 8.52 -1.96
N THR A 49 -7.83 9.64 -1.39
CA THR A 49 -6.41 9.85 -1.05
C THR A 49 -6.22 10.43 0.34
N LYS A 50 -5.08 10.11 0.95
CA LYS A 50 -4.54 10.76 2.15
C LYS A 50 -3.02 10.71 2.05
N GLN A 51 -2.35 11.86 2.05
CA GLN A 51 -0.88 11.97 1.98
C GLN A 51 -0.23 11.15 0.84
N ALA A 52 -0.92 11.00 -0.31
CA ALA A 52 -0.49 10.11 -1.39
C ALA A 52 0.81 10.57 -2.10
N GLU A 53 1.12 11.87 -2.05
CA GLU A 53 2.32 12.45 -2.67
C GLU A 53 3.54 12.46 -1.74
N ALA A 54 3.39 12.13 -0.45
CA ALA A 54 4.51 12.17 0.48
C ALA A 54 5.37 10.90 0.34
N PRO A 55 6.69 10.99 0.09
CA PRO A 55 7.55 9.82 0.05
C PRO A 55 7.57 9.16 1.43
N MET A 56 7.13 7.90 1.50
CA MET A 56 7.11 7.11 2.73
C MET A 56 7.59 5.67 2.52
N PRO A 57 8.18 5.02 3.53
CA PRO A 57 8.59 3.62 3.42
C PRO A 57 7.37 2.71 3.23
N ILE A 58 7.44 1.81 2.26
CA ILE A 58 6.35 0.86 1.95
C ILE A 58 6.56 -0.54 2.55
N ALA A 59 7.69 -0.75 3.22
CA ALA A 59 8.10 -2.00 3.85
C ALA A 59 7.90 -3.21 2.93
N SER A 60 7.22 -4.27 3.38
CA SER A 60 7.09 -5.54 2.64
C SER A 60 6.39 -5.44 1.28
N ILE A 61 5.72 -4.32 0.95
CA ILE A 61 5.19 -4.09 -0.41
C ILE A 61 6.33 -4.08 -1.44
N THR A 62 7.55 -3.71 -1.05
CA THR A 62 8.75 -3.81 -1.89
C THR A 62 8.97 -5.21 -2.48
N LYS A 63 8.52 -6.28 -1.81
CA LYS A 63 8.67 -7.65 -2.34
C LYS A 63 7.87 -7.89 -3.62
N LEU A 64 6.78 -7.14 -3.83
CA LEU A 64 6.04 -7.17 -5.10
C LEU A 64 6.88 -6.61 -6.25
N MET A 65 7.65 -5.55 -6.00
CA MET A 65 8.57 -5.00 -7.01
C MET A 65 9.65 -6.02 -7.39
N THR A 66 10.24 -6.70 -6.39
CA THR A 66 11.19 -7.79 -6.64
C THR A 66 10.54 -8.91 -7.48
N ALA A 67 9.30 -9.31 -7.14
CA ALA A 67 8.59 -10.33 -7.91
C ALA A 67 8.35 -9.92 -9.37
N MET A 68 7.94 -8.66 -9.60
CA MET A 68 7.75 -8.13 -10.95
C MET A 68 9.05 -8.19 -11.77
N VAL A 69 10.18 -7.76 -11.20
CA VAL A 69 11.48 -7.78 -11.89
C VAL A 69 11.92 -9.21 -12.22
N VAL A 70 11.75 -10.17 -11.30
CA VAL A 70 12.07 -11.59 -11.55
C VAL A 70 11.21 -12.16 -12.68
N LEU A 71 9.91 -11.85 -12.68
CA LEU A 71 8.98 -12.29 -13.72
C LEU A 71 9.33 -11.67 -15.07
N ASP A 72 9.64 -10.37 -15.10
CA ASP A 72 10.03 -9.65 -16.32
C ASP A 72 11.36 -10.16 -16.88
N ALA A 73 12.29 -10.57 -16.03
CA ALA A 73 13.57 -11.16 -16.41
C ALA A 73 13.43 -12.57 -17.04
N ARG A 74 12.23 -13.19 -16.98
CA ARG A 74 11.93 -14.52 -17.56
C ARG A 74 12.94 -15.60 -17.16
N LEU A 75 13.39 -15.54 -15.92
CA LEU A 75 14.31 -16.53 -15.38
C LEU A 75 13.61 -17.89 -15.25
N ASP A 76 14.39 -18.97 -15.26
CA ASP A 76 13.85 -20.32 -15.14
C ASP A 76 13.21 -20.52 -13.76
N MET A 77 11.91 -20.79 -13.72
CA MET A 77 11.17 -20.96 -12.47
C MET A 77 11.48 -22.28 -11.77
N ASP A 78 11.97 -23.28 -12.50
CA ASP A 78 12.32 -24.60 -11.98
C ASP A 78 13.78 -24.66 -11.49
N GLU A 79 14.55 -23.58 -11.69
CA GLU A 79 15.92 -23.47 -11.20
C GLU A 79 15.94 -23.62 -9.68
N ARG A 80 16.78 -24.53 -9.20
CA ARG A 80 16.96 -24.75 -7.76
C ARG A 80 17.90 -23.70 -7.17
N ILE A 81 17.35 -22.91 -6.26
CA ILE A 81 18.10 -21.98 -5.43
C ILE A 81 18.32 -22.58 -4.04
N THR A 82 19.49 -22.29 -3.47
CA THR A 82 19.85 -22.72 -2.12
C THR A 82 20.05 -21.50 -1.26
N ILE A 83 19.40 -21.49 -0.10
CA ILE A 83 19.59 -20.45 0.91
C ILE A 83 21.00 -20.56 1.49
N GLN A 84 21.82 -19.52 1.34
CA GLN A 84 23.20 -19.43 1.80
C GLN A 84 23.31 -18.55 3.06
N GLU A 85 24.41 -18.67 3.79
CA GLU A 85 24.68 -17.82 4.97
C GLU A 85 24.77 -16.33 4.59
N ALA A 86 25.20 -16.02 3.35
CA ALA A 86 25.23 -14.65 2.82
C ALA A 86 23.84 -14.00 2.71
N ASP A 87 22.77 -14.80 2.64
CA ASP A 87 21.39 -14.31 2.51
C ASP A 87 20.79 -13.90 3.85
N LYS A 88 21.53 -14.12 4.94
CA LYS A 88 21.11 -13.74 6.27
C LYS A 88 21.06 -12.24 6.40
N ASP A 89 19.87 -11.73 6.70
CA ASP A 89 19.71 -10.32 7.05
C ASP A 89 20.38 -10.02 8.40
N THR A 90 21.23 -8.99 8.41
CA THR A 90 21.97 -8.54 9.59
C THR A 90 21.27 -7.38 10.30
N LEU A 91 20.17 -6.86 9.73
CA LEU A 91 19.38 -5.80 10.34
C LEU A 91 18.65 -6.33 11.58
N ARG A 92 18.82 -5.62 12.71
CA ARG A 92 18.14 -5.94 13.97
C ARG A 92 16.63 -5.96 13.75
N HIS A 93 15.95 -7.01 14.23
CA HIS A 93 14.51 -7.27 14.12
C HIS A 93 13.99 -7.83 12.78
N SER A 94 14.85 -8.10 11.79
CA SER A 94 14.49 -8.91 10.64
C SER A 94 14.55 -10.39 11.03
N GLN A 95 13.38 -11.04 11.14
CA GLN A 95 13.28 -12.45 11.49
C GLN A 95 12.88 -13.25 10.25
N SER A 96 13.82 -14.01 9.71
CA SER A 96 13.54 -15.02 8.68
C SER A 96 13.34 -16.37 9.34
N ARG A 97 12.22 -17.03 9.01
CA ARG A 97 11.92 -18.40 9.48
C ARG A 97 12.47 -19.48 8.54
N LEU A 98 13.04 -19.06 7.41
CA LEU A 98 13.58 -19.95 6.40
C LEU A 98 14.96 -20.42 6.86
N PRO A 99 15.24 -21.71 7.04
CA PRO A 99 16.55 -22.19 7.46
C PRO A 99 17.64 -21.94 6.40
N ILE A 100 18.89 -21.83 6.84
CA ILE A 100 20.05 -21.86 5.93
C ILE A 100 20.20 -23.28 5.38
N GLY A 101 20.57 -23.40 4.11
CA GLY A 101 20.69 -24.67 3.41
C GLY A 101 19.37 -25.22 2.84
N THR A 102 18.24 -24.55 3.09
CA THR A 102 16.97 -24.88 2.43
C THR A 102 17.13 -24.76 0.90
N ARG A 103 16.54 -25.70 0.17
CA ARG A 103 16.53 -25.73 -1.29
C ARG A 103 15.11 -25.59 -1.78
N LEU A 104 14.88 -24.62 -2.65
CA LEU A 104 13.59 -24.33 -3.26
C LEU A 104 13.81 -24.12 -4.76
N THR A 105 12.79 -24.36 -5.55
CA THR A 105 12.71 -23.79 -6.91
C THR A 105 12.53 -22.26 -6.80
N ARG A 106 12.94 -21.52 -7.84
CA ARG A 106 12.69 -20.07 -7.92
C ARG A 106 11.20 -19.75 -7.75
N GLY A 107 10.32 -20.53 -8.37
CA GLY A 107 8.87 -20.38 -8.20
C GLY A 107 8.42 -20.51 -6.73
N GLU A 108 8.93 -21.51 -6.00
CA GLU A 108 8.63 -21.69 -4.57
C GLU A 108 9.21 -20.55 -3.72
N ALA A 109 10.41 -20.08 -4.02
CA ALA A 109 11.03 -18.97 -3.31
C ALA A 109 10.23 -17.67 -3.49
N LEU A 110 9.80 -17.38 -4.73
CA LEU A 110 8.93 -16.24 -5.02
C LEU A 110 7.60 -16.35 -4.28
N LEU A 111 7.01 -17.55 -4.25
CA LEU A 111 5.77 -17.81 -3.54
C LEU A 111 5.93 -17.58 -2.03
N VAL A 112 6.99 -18.11 -1.41
CA VAL A 112 7.28 -17.94 0.01
C VAL A 112 7.56 -16.46 0.34
N ALA A 113 8.31 -15.77 -0.51
CA ALA A 113 8.57 -14.34 -0.39
C ALA A 113 7.26 -13.52 -0.36
N LEU A 114 6.28 -13.86 -1.21
CA LEU A 114 5.02 -13.13 -1.33
C LEU A 114 3.97 -13.54 -0.29
N MET A 115 3.78 -14.84 -0.06
CA MET A 115 2.73 -15.34 0.85
C MET A 115 3.08 -15.12 2.32
N ALA A 116 4.34 -15.38 2.71
CA ALA A 116 4.80 -15.24 4.08
C ALA A 116 5.49 -13.90 4.34
N SER A 117 5.59 -13.03 3.33
CA SER A 117 6.44 -11.84 3.36
C SER A 117 7.87 -12.19 3.80
N GLU A 118 8.39 -13.33 3.32
CA GLU A 118 9.67 -13.88 3.78
C GLU A 118 10.84 -13.06 3.22
N ASN A 119 11.70 -12.54 4.11
CA ASN A 119 12.75 -11.59 3.73
C ASN A 119 13.93 -12.28 3.02
N ARG A 120 14.30 -13.49 3.44
CA ARG A 120 15.46 -14.21 2.89
C ARG A 120 15.19 -14.74 1.49
N ALA A 121 13.99 -15.26 1.25
CA ALA A 121 13.53 -15.66 -0.06
C ALA A 121 13.55 -14.46 -1.04
N ALA A 122 13.03 -13.30 -0.60
CA ALA A 122 13.08 -12.09 -1.42
C ALA A 122 14.53 -11.63 -1.70
N LYS A 123 15.43 -11.72 -0.70
CA LYS A 123 16.82 -11.28 -0.82
C LYS A 123 17.63 -12.09 -1.84
N ILE A 124 17.37 -13.39 -1.96
CA ILE A 124 18.06 -14.23 -2.95
C ILE A 124 17.63 -13.85 -4.38
N GLU A 125 16.33 -13.66 -4.59
CA GLU A 125 15.82 -13.21 -5.90
C GLU A 125 16.42 -11.85 -6.32
N GLN A 126 16.65 -10.95 -5.36
CA GLN A 126 17.31 -9.67 -5.60
C GLN A 126 18.77 -9.81 -6.06
N GLN A 127 19.51 -10.76 -5.47
CA GLN A 127 20.90 -11.04 -5.87
C GLN A 127 20.99 -11.55 -7.30
N VAL A 128 20.05 -12.41 -7.72
CA VAL A 128 20.02 -12.98 -9.08
C VAL A 128 19.70 -11.91 -10.12
N THR A 129 18.83 -10.97 -9.78
CA THR A 129 18.41 -9.89 -10.68
C THR A 129 19.32 -8.66 -10.62
N HIS A 130 20.40 -8.70 -9.83
CA HIS A 130 21.33 -7.59 -9.58
C HIS A 130 20.66 -6.30 -9.11
N ILE A 131 19.50 -6.39 -8.45
CA ILE A 131 18.82 -5.24 -7.85
C ILE A 131 19.33 -5.06 -6.42
N ALA A 132 19.86 -3.88 -6.10
CA ALA A 132 20.18 -3.51 -4.72
C ALA A 132 18.91 -3.50 -3.87
N GLU A 133 19.00 -3.72 -2.54
CA GLU A 133 17.83 -3.67 -1.65
C GLU A 133 17.10 -2.34 -1.82
N PRO A 134 15.92 -2.32 -2.45
CA PRO A 134 15.33 -1.05 -2.82
C PRO A 134 14.52 -0.59 -1.61
N VAL A 135 15.00 0.42 -0.90
CA VAL A 135 14.12 1.21 -0.02
C VAL A 135 13.22 2.03 -0.94
N VAL A 136 12.15 1.40 -1.40
CA VAL A 136 11.18 2.02 -2.30
C VAL A 136 10.31 2.96 -1.48
N TYR A 137 10.31 4.21 -1.89
CA TYR A 137 9.33 5.20 -1.46
C TYR A 137 8.28 5.32 -2.57
N ILE A 138 7.00 5.33 -2.20
CA ILE A 138 5.92 5.66 -3.14
C ILE A 138 5.53 7.12 -2.91
N SER A 139 5.57 7.91 -3.97
CA SER A 139 4.94 9.23 -4.05
C SER A 139 4.10 9.26 -5.32
N ALA A 140 2.78 9.40 -5.17
CA ALA A 140 1.83 9.44 -6.27
C ALA A 140 1.74 10.88 -6.82
N LYS A 141 2.80 11.34 -7.50
CA LYS A 141 2.87 12.70 -8.07
C LYS A 141 1.98 12.87 -9.30
N ASN A 142 1.68 11.77 -10.00
CA ASN A 142 0.63 11.61 -11.00
C ASN A 142 0.08 10.19 -10.87
N ILE A 143 -1.23 10.02 -10.82
CA ILE A 143 -1.93 8.76 -10.45
C ILE A 143 -1.75 7.64 -11.51
N GLU A 144 -0.99 7.93 -12.56
CA GLU A 144 -0.63 7.01 -13.65
C GLU A 144 0.82 6.49 -13.52
N GLU A 145 1.63 7.06 -12.63
CA GLU A 145 3.06 6.76 -12.55
C GLU A 145 3.52 6.69 -11.08
N VAL A 146 3.81 5.48 -10.62
CA VAL A 146 4.47 5.27 -9.33
C VAL A 146 5.95 5.57 -9.54
N GLN A 147 6.40 6.74 -9.09
CA GLN A 147 7.82 7.09 -9.13
C GLN A 147 8.55 6.27 -8.06
N ILE A 148 9.33 5.29 -8.50
CA ILE A 148 10.23 4.50 -7.65
C ILE A 148 11.57 5.25 -7.60
N THR A 149 11.81 5.98 -6.52
CA THR A 149 13.11 6.62 -6.31
C THR A 149 14.01 5.68 -5.51
N GLU A 150 15.13 5.25 -6.09
CA GLU A 150 16.24 4.68 -5.33
C GLU A 150 16.87 5.79 -4.48
N ASN A 151 16.48 5.90 -3.21
CA ASN A 151 17.21 6.74 -2.29
C ASN A 151 18.25 5.84 -1.61
N VAL A 152 19.49 5.88 -2.12
CA VAL A 152 20.65 5.36 -1.39
C VAL A 152 20.62 6.05 -0.03
N PRO A 153 20.42 5.31 1.08
CA PRO A 153 20.36 5.95 2.38
C PRO A 153 21.70 6.65 2.63
N ASP A 154 21.66 7.97 2.76
CA ASP A 154 22.77 8.71 3.32
C ASP A 154 23.10 8.06 4.66
N ALA A 155 24.31 7.52 4.77
CA ALA A 155 24.84 6.81 5.93
C ALA A 155 24.81 7.66 7.22
N SER A 156 24.41 8.93 7.14
CA SER A 156 24.21 9.85 8.24
C SER A 156 22.93 9.62 9.06
N VAL A 157 21.91 8.90 8.55
CA VAL A 157 20.60 8.75 9.23
C VAL A 157 20.54 7.53 10.19
N GLN A 158 21.50 6.62 10.14
CA GLN A 158 21.47 5.38 10.93
C GLN A 158 21.95 5.51 12.39
N LYS A 159 22.23 6.72 12.86
CA LYS A 159 22.46 7.02 14.28
C LYS A 159 21.28 7.78 14.86
N ARG A 160 20.27 7.04 15.31
CA ARG A 160 19.45 7.35 16.51
C ARG A 160 18.35 6.31 16.66
N VAL A 161 18.66 5.20 17.32
CA VAL A 161 17.76 4.58 18.30
C VAL A 161 18.67 3.91 19.33
N CYS A 162 18.48 4.29 20.60
CA CYS A 162 19.15 3.70 21.77
C CYS A 162 18.80 2.22 21.95
#